data_AF-A0A0A2UWT5-F1
#
_entry.id   AF-A0A0A2UWT5-F1
#
_cell.length_a   1.000
_cell.length_b   1.000
_cell.length_c   1.000
_cell.angle_alpha   90.00
_cell.angle_beta   90.00
_cell.angle_gamma   90.00
#
_symmetry.space_group_name_H-M   'P 1'
#
loop_
_entity.id
_entity.type
_entity.pdbx_description
1 polymer ?
#
loop_
_entity_poly.entity_id
_entity_poly.type
_entity_poly.pdbx_seq_one_letter_code
_entity_poly.pdbx_strand_id
1 'polypeptide(L)'
;MEKFLQNFHTAQLQTLKQFAEVLTDGIFIMKVKRKETQQQYLYEYLNEAAMDIARLSSFYIGSSIQDCMIEEDANFLQKKYDQAFTTQRSVTYSDYVILPNGQFKAETFLYPVHNKNDTLTHIIGITRNLSHLSIKTSEVRHVDRLFRSYIDNTEEALVMFDMNQHILNVNHSFYQMFGYSKEELLNVKLERIQPQLTMTIRSHFDSLNEGKNISRFSSKWKRKDGSSVWISTNFTTLPNESGDQVAVVAFIQDITKEKMAKQALVESQERYRLIANNTQDLIQMLDCNGTITYASPSHEIVLGIGPFRMIGGNLYEYVYSKDREDVKAAIDYSIRSKKGQRIEYRMPRSSSNALIWMEANVKPVSDEEGNVAKLIFTARDITKRKEAEMSLKEMAYTDYLTGLTNRRVFEEFLHKAMARVKRSDDYHFGLMYLDGNGFKKVNDTLGHDVGDELLVSLSNRLLSIVREEDLVSRIGGDEFAILLPDIETQQQLEKIATRVINKMKEPIAVDGQFIHFSFSIGIAMAPDDATSESELLKKADQALYCAKQKGSTGYMFSSWFNG
;
A
#
# COMPACT_ATOMS: atom_id res chain seq x y z
N MET A 1 79.37 8.29 2.47
CA MET A 1 79.92 8.34 3.84
C MET A 1 81.10 7.39 4.03
N GLU A 2 81.00 6.11 3.66
CA GLU A 2 82.10 5.13 3.84
C GLU A 2 83.42 5.52 3.15
N LYS A 3 83.39 6.02 1.91
CA LYS A 3 84.57 6.57 1.22
C LYS A 3 85.15 7.84 1.85
N PHE A 4 84.33 8.61 2.58
CA PHE A 4 84.75 9.84 3.25
C PHE A 4 85.48 9.54 4.57
N LEU A 5 85.08 8.47 5.26
CA LEU A 5 85.66 8.06 6.54
C LEU A 5 87.00 7.32 6.42
N GLN A 6 87.34 6.81 5.23
CA GLN A 6 88.62 6.12 4.98
C GLN A 6 89.86 7.04 5.07
N ASN A 7 89.69 8.35 4.85
CA ASN A 7 90.77 9.35 4.91
C ASN A 7 90.52 10.39 6.02
N PHE A 8 89.76 10.01 7.05
CA PHE A 8 89.26 10.94 8.06
C PHE A 8 90.21 11.04 9.25
N HIS A 9 90.53 12.27 9.67
CA HIS A 9 91.47 12.53 10.78
C HIS A 9 90.77 13.12 12.00
N THR A 10 91.39 12.96 13.17
CA THR A 10 90.87 13.46 14.47
C THR A 10 90.47 14.95 14.43
N ALA A 11 91.16 15.78 13.63
CA ALA A 11 90.88 17.21 13.51
C ALA A 11 89.50 17.54 12.90
N GLN A 12 88.86 16.58 12.23
CA GLN A 12 87.56 16.74 11.55
C GLN A 12 86.38 16.25 12.39
N LEU A 13 86.63 15.70 13.60
CA LEU A 13 85.59 15.14 14.46
C LEU A 13 84.51 16.16 14.83
N GLN A 14 84.87 17.44 15.03
CA GLN A 14 83.88 18.48 15.35
C GLN A 14 82.89 18.71 14.20
N THR A 15 83.39 18.70 12.96
CA THR A 15 82.56 18.80 11.76
C THR A 15 81.67 17.58 11.60
N LEU A 16 82.17 16.38 11.87
CA LEU A 16 81.37 15.16 11.83
C LEU A 16 80.25 15.16 12.88
N LYS A 17 80.50 15.65 14.10
CA LYS A 17 79.47 15.78 15.14
C LYS A 17 78.31 16.67 14.66
N GLN A 18 78.59 17.79 13.98
CA GLN A 18 77.56 18.66 13.41
C GLN A 18 76.76 17.99 12.29
N PHE A 19 77.40 17.20 11.42
CA PHE A 19 76.69 16.45 10.39
C PHE A 19 75.91 15.25 10.94
N ALA A 20 76.38 14.65 12.04
CA ALA A 20 75.76 13.47 12.65
C ALA A 20 74.37 13.75 13.25
N GLU A 21 74.08 15.00 13.64
CA GLU A 21 72.78 15.40 14.19
C GLU A 21 71.62 15.22 13.21
N VAL A 22 71.85 15.35 11.90
CA VAL A 22 70.80 15.23 10.87
C VAL A 22 70.73 13.84 10.22
N LEU A 23 71.56 12.89 10.66
CA LEU A 23 71.62 11.55 10.09
C LEU A 23 70.69 10.59 10.83
N THR A 24 69.98 9.78 10.04
CA THR A 24 69.08 8.73 10.53
C THR A 24 69.82 7.47 10.99
N ASP A 25 71.08 7.29 10.57
CA ASP A 25 71.93 6.20 11.04
C ASP A 25 72.46 6.54 12.45
N GLY A 26 72.56 5.54 13.33
CA GLY A 26 73.12 5.72 14.66
C GLY A 26 74.63 5.93 14.59
N ILE A 27 75.12 7.09 15.02
CA ILE A 27 76.54 7.43 15.02
C ILE A 27 77.08 7.47 16.45
N PHE A 28 78.13 6.69 16.68
CA PHE A 28 78.89 6.61 17.93
C PHE A 28 80.32 7.06 17.68
N ILE A 29 80.84 7.99 18.47
CA ILE A 29 82.27 8.34 18.45
C ILE A 29 82.88 7.89 19.77
N MET A 30 83.78 6.92 19.69
CA MET A 30 84.45 6.33 20.84
C MET A 30 85.89 6.82 20.92
N LYS A 31 86.28 7.36 22.07
CA LYS A 31 87.66 7.73 22.36
C LYS A 31 88.44 6.54 22.90
N VAL A 32 89.61 6.27 22.34
CA VAL A 32 90.47 5.18 22.78
C VAL A 32 91.41 5.65 23.89
N LYS A 33 91.31 5.03 25.06
CA LYS A 33 92.18 5.26 26.22
C LYS A 33 93.08 4.04 26.43
N ARG A 34 94.39 4.22 26.22
CA ARG A 34 95.39 3.16 26.38
C ARG A 34 95.70 2.92 27.85
N LYS A 35 95.51 1.69 28.34
CA LYS A 35 96.04 1.22 29.63
C LYS A 35 97.10 0.14 29.38
N GLU A 36 97.92 -0.15 30.39
CA GLU A 36 99.02 -1.13 30.32
C GLU A 36 98.56 -2.57 30.02
N THR A 37 97.32 -2.93 30.37
CA THR A 37 96.80 -4.31 30.23
C THR A 37 95.73 -4.47 29.15
N GLN A 38 94.85 -3.49 28.93
CA GLN A 38 93.81 -3.52 27.89
C GLN A 38 93.34 -2.11 27.50
N GLN A 39 92.96 -1.90 26.25
CA GLN A 39 92.41 -0.63 25.77
C GLN A 39 90.98 -0.41 26.30
N GLN A 40 90.65 0.83 26.66
CA GLN A 40 89.29 1.23 27.01
C GLN A 40 88.69 2.16 25.95
N TYR A 41 87.40 1.97 25.66
CA TYR A 41 86.65 2.78 24.71
C TYR A 41 85.60 3.60 25.46
N LEU A 42 85.73 4.93 25.41
CA LEU A 42 84.86 5.86 26.12
C LEU A 42 83.92 6.55 25.12
N TYR A 43 82.63 6.64 25.43
CA TYR A 43 81.68 7.36 24.59
C TYR A 43 82.03 8.85 24.59
N GLU A 44 82.42 9.42 23.45
CA GLU A 44 82.67 10.86 23.31
C GLU A 44 81.48 11.59 22.69
N TYR A 45 80.72 10.91 21.83
CA TYR A 45 79.53 11.46 21.21
C TYR A 45 78.59 10.35 20.74
N LEU A 46 77.29 10.62 20.84
CA LEU A 46 76.20 9.85 20.25
C LEU A 46 75.20 10.85 19.63
N ASN A 47 74.69 10.59 18.43
CA ASN A 47 73.55 11.35 17.88
C ASN A 47 72.21 10.80 18.41
N GLU A 48 71.10 11.48 18.14
CA GLU A 48 69.76 11.04 18.59
C GLU A 48 69.43 9.62 18.13
N ALA A 49 69.70 9.30 16.86
CA ALA A 49 69.48 7.95 16.33
C ALA A 49 70.30 6.87 17.07
N ALA A 50 71.55 7.16 17.46
CA ALA A 50 72.36 6.25 18.27
C ALA A 50 71.82 6.09 19.69
N MET A 51 71.36 7.17 20.31
CA MET A 51 70.73 7.14 21.64
C MET A 51 69.47 6.27 21.64
N ASP A 52 68.64 6.40 20.61
CA ASP A 52 67.43 5.58 20.45
C ASP A 52 67.75 4.10 20.19
N ILE A 53 68.72 3.82 19.31
CA ILE A 53 69.12 2.45 18.96
C ILE A 53 69.75 1.74 20.16
N ALA A 54 70.67 2.39 20.87
CA ALA A 54 71.41 1.78 21.98
C ALA A 54 70.74 1.95 23.35
N ARG A 55 69.63 2.71 23.44
CA ARG A 55 68.98 3.11 24.69
C ARG A 55 69.93 3.77 25.68
N LEU A 56 70.94 4.45 25.17
CA LEU A 56 71.87 5.27 25.94
C LEU A 56 71.40 6.71 25.88
N SER A 57 71.43 7.41 27.01
CA SER A 57 71.27 8.86 27.01
C SER A 57 72.63 9.55 26.97
N SER A 58 72.63 10.86 26.70
CA SER A 58 73.82 11.71 26.78
C SER A 58 74.52 11.69 28.15
N PHE A 59 73.87 11.17 29.19
CA PHE A 59 74.46 10.94 30.52
C PHE A 59 75.70 10.03 30.47
N TYR A 60 75.76 9.08 29.53
CA TYR A 60 76.85 8.11 29.44
C TYR A 60 78.08 8.60 28.68
N ILE A 61 78.07 9.84 28.16
CA ILE A 61 79.25 10.45 27.55
C ILE A 61 80.37 10.53 28.61
N GLY A 62 81.53 9.96 28.28
CA GLY A 62 82.69 9.81 29.15
C GLY A 62 82.79 8.44 29.85
N SER A 63 81.73 7.64 29.83
CA SER A 63 81.70 6.29 30.42
C SER A 63 82.27 5.25 29.44
N SER A 64 82.76 4.12 29.97
CA SER A 64 83.25 3.02 29.14
C SER A 64 82.12 2.09 28.68
N ILE A 65 82.36 1.30 27.64
CA ILE A 65 81.40 0.27 27.18
C ILE A 65 80.94 -0.62 28.35
N GLN A 66 81.85 -0.98 29.26
CA GLN A 66 81.57 -1.82 30.42
C GLN A 66 80.65 -1.16 31.45
N ASP A 67 80.66 0.17 31.55
CA ASP A 67 79.83 0.91 32.51
C ASP A 67 78.39 1.11 32.00
N CYS A 68 78.16 0.91 30.70
CA CYS A 68 76.92 1.28 30.02
C CYS A 68 75.97 0.11 29.77
N MET A 69 76.43 -1.13 29.84
CA MET A 69 75.63 -2.32 29.49
C MET A 69 76.06 -3.56 30.27
N ILE A 70 75.24 -4.61 30.20
CA ILE A 70 75.51 -5.88 30.88
C ILE A 70 76.79 -6.56 30.36
N GLU A 71 77.42 -7.36 31.21
CA GLU A 71 78.76 -7.91 30.98
C GLU A 71 78.89 -8.72 29.66
N GLU A 72 77.84 -9.45 29.27
CA GLU A 72 77.84 -10.24 28.03
C GLU A 72 77.92 -9.35 26.77
N ASP A 73 77.06 -8.32 26.69
CA ASP A 73 77.02 -7.38 25.58
C ASP A 73 78.28 -6.49 25.54
N ALA A 74 78.72 -6.05 26.71
CA ALA A 74 79.95 -5.27 26.85
C ALA A 74 81.17 -6.06 26.34
N ASN A 75 81.26 -7.35 26.68
CA ASN A 75 82.34 -8.22 26.23
C ASN A 75 82.28 -8.49 24.71
N PHE A 76 81.08 -8.62 24.15
CA PHE A 76 80.91 -8.75 22.70
C PHE A 76 81.38 -7.50 21.96
N LEU A 77 80.90 -6.32 22.35
CA LEU A 77 81.31 -5.06 21.72
C LEU A 77 82.79 -4.77 21.93
N GLN A 78 83.32 -4.97 23.13
CA GLN A 78 84.75 -4.80 23.43
C GLN A 78 85.62 -5.61 22.46
N LYS A 79 85.28 -6.87 22.17
CA LYS A 79 86.01 -7.70 21.19
C LYS A 79 85.99 -7.10 19.78
N LYS A 80 84.89 -6.48 19.35
CA LYS A 80 84.79 -5.84 18.03
C LYS A 80 85.61 -4.56 17.94
N TYR A 81 85.60 -3.74 18.98
CA TYR A 81 86.43 -2.54 19.06
C TYR A 81 87.92 -2.89 19.18
N ASP A 82 88.28 -3.92 19.95
CA ASP A 82 89.65 -4.45 20.01
C ASP A 82 90.11 -4.97 18.64
N GLN A 83 89.24 -5.66 17.90
CA GLN A 83 89.54 -6.08 16.53
C GLN A 83 89.81 -4.88 15.60
N ALA A 84 88.99 -3.82 15.68
CA ALA A 84 89.21 -2.61 14.88
C ALA A 84 90.50 -1.87 15.29
N PHE A 85 90.82 -1.85 16.59
CA PHE A 85 92.04 -1.25 17.12
C PHE A 85 93.30 -2.00 16.67
N THR A 86 93.33 -3.32 16.81
CA THR A 86 94.50 -4.15 16.47
C THR A 86 94.72 -4.23 14.96
N THR A 87 93.66 -4.41 14.18
CA THR A 87 93.78 -4.56 12.72
C THR A 87 93.95 -3.22 12.00
N GLN A 88 93.62 -2.10 12.66
CA GLN A 88 93.53 -0.77 12.08
C GLN A 88 92.71 -0.71 10.77
N ARG A 89 91.74 -1.61 10.62
CA ARG A 89 90.83 -1.67 9.48
C ARG A 89 89.39 -1.54 9.95
N SER A 90 88.51 -1.20 9.02
CA SER A 90 87.08 -1.17 9.29
C SER A 90 86.57 -2.56 9.65
N VAL A 91 85.80 -2.68 10.72
CA VAL A 91 85.17 -3.93 11.17
C VAL A 91 83.66 -3.79 11.04
N THR A 92 83.01 -4.77 10.42
CA THR A 92 81.55 -4.85 10.34
C THR A 92 81.06 -6.03 11.17
N TYR A 93 79.98 -5.82 11.90
CA TYR A 93 79.25 -6.90 12.56
C TYR A 93 77.76 -6.62 12.54
N SER A 94 76.97 -7.68 12.78
CA SER A 94 75.54 -7.55 13.00
C SER A 94 75.18 -8.15 14.35
N ASP A 95 74.29 -7.49 15.05
CA ASP A 95 73.73 -7.92 16.33
C ASP A 95 72.21 -7.70 16.37
N TYR A 96 71.58 -8.24 17.40
CA TYR A 96 70.16 -8.04 17.66
C TYR A 96 70.01 -7.14 18.87
N VAL A 97 69.37 -5.98 18.68
CA VAL A 97 69.02 -5.09 19.78
C VAL A 97 67.66 -5.52 20.31
N ILE A 98 67.62 -5.94 21.57
CA ILE A 98 66.40 -6.39 22.25
C ILE A 98 65.73 -5.20 22.93
N LEU A 99 64.48 -4.92 22.57
CA LEU A 99 63.60 -3.93 23.20
C LEU A 99 62.48 -4.65 23.99
N PRO A 100 61.86 -3.99 24.99
CA PRO A 100 60.72 -4.54 25.74
C PRO A 100 59.54 -5.01 24.88
N ASN A 101 59.43 -4.51 23.64
CA ASN A 101 58.36 -4.71 22.69
C ASN A 101 58.81 -5.41 21.38
N GLY A 102 60.01 -5.98 21.33
CA GLY A 102 60.51 -6.76 20.19
C GLY A 102 62.03 -6.68 20.02
N GLN A 103 62.59 -7.43 19.07
CA GLN A 103 64.02 -7.35 18.72
C GLN A 103 64.18 -6.90 17.27
N PHE A 104 65.21 -6.11 16.98
CA PHE A 104 65.58 -5.79 15.60
C PHE A 104 67.04 -6.10 15.31
N LYS A 105 67.34 -6.43 14.05
CA LYS A 105 68.70 -6.68 13.59
C LYS A 105 69.36 -5.36 13.19
N ALA A 106 70.49 -5.06 13.79
CA ALA A 106 71.32 -3.92 13.46
C ALA A 106 72.61 -4.39 12.77
N GLU A 107 73.13 -3.56 11.85
CA GLU A 107 74.45 -3.75 11.26
C GLU A 107 75.31 -2.53 11.57
N THR A 108 76.44 -2.76 12.22
CA THR A 108 77.35 -1.70 12.67
C THR A 108 78.69 -1.80 11.97
N PHE A 109 79.16 -0.65 11.50
CA PHE A 109 80.47 -0.46 10.88
C PHE A 109 81.36 0.38 11.81
N LEU A 110 82.49 -0.18 12.21
CA LEU A 110 83.49 0.49 13.03
C LEU A 110 84.62 1.01 12.14
N TYR A 111 84.92 2.30 12.25
CA TYR A 111 85.98 3.00 11.50
C TYR A 111 87.04 3.55 12.45
N PRO A 112 88.26 2.99 12.46
CA PRO A 112 89.40 3.57 13.15
C PRO A 112 89.73 4.99 12.66
N VAL A 113 90.05 5.90 13.57
CA VAL A 113 90.42 7.29 13.27
C VAL A 113 91.75 7.63 13.92
N HIS A 114 92.65 8.18 13.10
CA HIS A 114 94.02 8.50 13.48
C HIS A 114 94.23 10.01 13.66
N ASN A 115 95.19 10.39 14.49
CA ASN A 115 95.68 11.76 14.56
C ASN A 115 96.74 12.02 13.46
N LYS A 116 97.28 13.25 13.40
CA LYS A 116 98.31 13.62 12.41
C LYS A 116 99.63 12.85 12.54
N ASN A 117 99.86 12.19 13.69
CA ASN A 117 101.05 11.37 13.96
C ASN A 117 100.76 9.88 13.74
N ASP A 118 99.74 9.56 12.92
CA ASP A 118 99.30 8.20 12.57
C ASP A 118 98.99 7.30 13.79
N THR A 119 98.61 7.92 14.91
CA THR A 119 98.20 7.20 16.11
C THR A 119 96.68 7.11 16.14
N LEU A 120 96.12 5.90 16.22
CA LEU A 120 94.70 5.68 16.42
C LEU A 120 94.26 6.27 17.76
N THR A 121 93.34 7.24 17.71
CA THR A 121 92.80 7.97 18.86
C THR A 121 91.31 7.74 19.09
N HIS A 122 90.54 7.49 18.03
CA HIS A 122 89.09 7.29 18.12
C HIS A 122 88.63 6.14 17.20
N ILE A 123 87.43 5.62 17.45
CA ILE A 123 86.73 4.68 16.57
C ILE A 123 85.30 5.21 16.40
N ILE A 124 84.87 5.38 15.14
CA ILE A 124 83.50 5.80 14.80
C ILE A 124 82.68 4.55 14.51
N GLY A 125 81.59 4.33 15.23
CA GLY A 125 80.58 3.32 14.93
C GLY A 125 79.41 3.93 14.16
N ILE A 126 79.00 3.29 13.06
CA ILE A 126 77.79 3.65 12.30
C ILE A 126 76.89 2.45 12.26
N THR A 127 75.71 2.58 12.87
CA THR A 127 74.74 1.49 13.02
C THR A 127 73.52 1.77 12.15
N ARG A 128 73.21 0.82 11.27
CA ARG A 128 71.99 0.82 10.44
C ARG A 128 70.98 -0.18 10.99
N ASN A 129 69.73 0.25 11.10
CA ASN A 129 68.62 -0.64 11.40
C ASN A 129 68.13 -1.32 10.11
N LEU A 130 68.25 -2.65 10.02
CA LEU A 130 67.87 -3.41 8.83
C LEU A 130 66.35 -3.66 8.70
N SER A 131 65.55 -3.28 9.70
CA SER A 131 64.09 -3.51 9.71
C SER A 131 63.34 -2.69 8.66
N HIS A 132 63.92 -1.58 8.16
CA HIS A 132 63.30 -0.73 7.14
C HIS A 132 63.38 -1.30 5.71
N LEU A 133 64.27 -2.26 5.42
CA LEU A 133 64.46 -2.81 4.08
C LEU A 133 63.49 -3.95 3.74
N SER A 134 62.99 -4.68 4.74
CA SER A 134 62.05 -5.79 4.57
C SER A 134 60.56 -5.39 4.52
N ILE A 135 60.21 -4.16 4.92
CA ILE A 135 58.82 -3.70 5.04
C ILE A 135 58.19 -3.36 3.67
N LYS A 136 58.97 -2.85 2.72
CA LYS A 136 58.43 -2.40 1.41
C LYS A 136 57.82 -3.51 0.56
N THR A 137 58.27 -4.75 0.73
CA THR A 137 57.73 -5.92 0.00
C THR A 137 56.61 -6.64 0.75
N SER A 138 56.56 -6.53 2.08
CA SER A 138 55.47 -7.10 2.90
C SER A 138 54.24 -6.21 2.95
N GLU A 139 54.39 -4.87 2.96
CA GLU A 139 53.27 -3.93 2.91
C GLU A 139 52.50 -4.06 1.60
N VAL A 140 53.17 -4.07 0.45
CA VAL A 140 52.49 -4.27 -0.84
C VAL A 140 51.74 -5.61 -0.86
N ARG A 141 52.36 -6.70 -0.39
CA ARG A 141 51.69 -8.01 -0.27
C ARG A 141 50.59 -8.06 0.79
N HIS A 142 50.61 -7.17 1.78
CA HIS A 142 49.60 -7.10 2.83
C HIS A 142 48.41 -6.26 2.35
N VAL A 143 48.65 -5.10 1.75
CA VAL A 143 47.66 -4.25 1.10
C VAL A 143 46.99 -4.99 -0.06
N ASP A 144 47.74 -5.71 -0.91
CA ASP A 144 47.15 -6.54 -1.97
C ASP A 144 46.25 -7.65 -1.42
N ARG A 145 46.65 -8.28 -0.29
CA ARG A 145 45.83 -9.31 0.38
C ARG A 145 44.58 -8.71 1.01
N LEU A 146 44.69 -7.57 1.69
CA LEU A 146 43.56 -6.87 2.29
C LEU A 146 42.60 -6.36 1.21
N PHE A 147 43.11 -5.81 0.12
CA PHE A 147 42.32 -5.32 -1.02
C PHE A 147 41.57 -6.47 -1.70
N ARG A 148 42.25 -7.60 -1.99
CA ARG A 148 41.59 -8.80 -2.54
C ARG A 148 40.54 -9.35 -1.57
N SER A 149 40.87 -9.44 -0.28
CA SER A 149 39.92 -9.88 0.74
C SER A 149 38.72 -8.94 0.86
N TYR A 150 38.90 -7.62 0.76
CA TYR A 150 37.80 -6.67 0.78
C TYR A 150 36.89 -6.85 -0.43
N ILE A 151 37.47 -6.86 -1.64
CA ILE A 151 36.73 -7.02 -2.90
C ILE A 151 35.97 -8.35 -2.95
N ASP A 152 36.57 -9.45 -2.48
CA ASP A 152 35.94 -10.76 -2.52
C ASP A 152 34.85 -10.95 -1.46
N ASN A 153 34.85 -10.15 -0.39
CA ASN A 153 33.84 -10.21 0.67
C ASN A 153 32.78 -9.09 0.59
N THR A 154 32.82 -8.20 -0.41
CA THR A 154 31.77 -7.19 -0.59
C THR A 154 30.51 -7.84 -1.17
N GLU A 155 29.33 -7.53 -0.61
CA GLU A 155 28.05 -7.99 -1.16
C GLU A 155 27.72 -7.38 -2.54
N GLU A 156 28.31 -6.22 -2.86
CA GLU A 156 28.19 -5.61 -4.19
C GLU A 156 29.04 -6.37 -5.22
N ALA A 157 28.48 -6.56 -6.41
CA ALA A 157 29.21 -7.13 -7.52
C ALA A 157 30.16 -6.06 -8.11
N LEU A 158 31.43 -6.39 -8.21
CA LEU A 158 32.46 -5.53 -8.78
C LEU A 158 32.95 -6.12 -10.09
N VAL A 159 33.09 -5.27 -11.09
CA VAL A 159 33.70 -5.62 -12.37
C VAL A 159 34.63 -4.50 -12.84
N MET A 160 35.77 -4.89 -13.40
CA MET A 160 36.75 -4.01 -13.99
C MET A 160 36.90 -4.34 -15.47
N PHE A 161 36.96 -3.31 -16.31
CA PHE A 161 37.13 -3.43 -17.76
C PHE A 161 38.28 -2.57 -18.27
N ASP A 162 38.85 -2.93 -19.42
CA ASP A 162 39.67 -2.01 -20.21
C ASP A 162 38.80 -0.98 -20.95
N MET A 163 39.42 0.02 -21.57
CA MET A 163 38.70 1.04 -22.36
C MET A 163 38.04 0.47 -23.63
N ASN A 164 38.39 -0.76 -24.03
CA ASN A 164 37.77 -1.51 -25.13
C ASN A 164 36.64 -2.45 -24.66
N GLN A 165 36.20 -2.30 -23.40
CA GLN A 165 35.11 -3.04 -22.75
C GLN A 165 35.39 -4.52 -22.45
N HIS A 166 36.65 -4.97 -22.50
CA HIS A 166 37.02 -6.33 -22.09
C HIS A 166 37.08 -6.41 -20.57
N ILE A 167 36.43 -7.42 -20.00
CA ILE A 167 36.47 -7.68 -18.55
C ILE A 167 37.89 -8.09 -18.15
N LEU A 168 38.52 -7.26 -17.32
CA LEU A 168 39.84 -7.51 -16.74
C LEU A 168 39.73 -8.32 -15.46
N ASN A 169 38.73 -8.02 -14.63
CA ASN A 169 38.55 -8.66 -13.33
C ASN A 169 37.11 -8.54 -12.82
N VAL A 170 36.67 -9.49 -12.00
CA VAL A 170 35.39 -9.45 -11.28
C VAL A 170 35.57 -10.05 -9.89
N ASN A 171 34.72 -9.66 -8.93
CA ASN A 171 34.73 -10.25 -7.59
C ASN A 171 33.79 -11.47 -7.47
N HIS A 172 33.82 -12.10 -6.30
CA HIS A 172 32.97 -13.26 -6.01
C HIS A 172 31.46 -13.00 -6.21
N SER A 173 30.99 -11.85 -5.73
CA SER A 173 29.57 -11.46 -5.80
C SER A 173 29.07 -11.27 -7.23
N PHE A 174 29.93 -10.86 -8.17
CA PHE A 174 29.59 -10.81 -9.59
C PHE A 174 29.26 -12.21 -10.15
N TYR A 175 30.06 -13.23 -9.81
CA TYR A 175 29.80 -14.61 -10.22
C TYR A 175 28.48 -15.11 -9.68
N GLN A 176 28.20 -14.87 -8.39
CA GLN A 176 26.95 -15.28 -7.76
C GLN A 176 25.72 -14.59 -8.40
N MET A 177 25.83 -13.29 -8.68
CA MET A 177 24.72 -12.49 -9.22
C MET A 177 24.36 -12.86 -10.65
N PHE A 178 25.36 -13.14 -11.50
CA PHE A 178 25.15 -13.34 -12.95
C PHE A 178 25.31 -14.79 -13.42
N GLY A 179 25.90 -15.68 -12.60
CA GLY A 179 26.00 -17.12 -12.86
C GLY A 179 27.07 -17.54 -13.87
N TYR A 180 28.03 -16.67 -14.19
CA TYR A 180 29.15 -16.98 -15.06
C TYR A 180 30.35 -17.52 -14.27
N SER A 181 31.19 -18.36 -14.89
CA SER A 181 32.46 -18.78 -14.29
C SER A 181 33.59 -17.77 -14.57
N LYS A 182 34.72 -17.92 -13.87
CA LYS A 182 35.90 -17.06 -14.06
C LYS A 182 36.48 -17.17 -15.47
N GLU A 183 36.57 -18.38 -16.00
CA GLU A 183 37.12 -18.68 -17.32
C GLU A 183 36.26 -18.10 -18.46
N GLU A 184 34.96 -17.91 -18.20
CA GLU A 184 33.99 -17.41 -19.17
C GLU A 184 33.95 -15.88 -19.27
N LEU A 185 34.53 -15.15 -18.33
CA LEU A 185 34.44 -13.70 -18.25
C LEU A 185 35.73 -12.98 -18.61
N LEU A 186 36.90 -13.52 -18.26
CA LEU A 186 38.17 -12.81 -18.49
C LEU A 186 38.43 -12.55 -19.99
N ASN A 187 38.78 -11.31 -20.33
CA ASN A 187 38.96 -10.81 -21.70
C ASN A 187 37.73 -10.94 -22.61
N VAL A 188 36.53 -11.14 -22.05
CA VAL A 188 35.27 -11.11 -22.80
C VAL A 188 34.72 -9.69 -22.80
N LYS A 189 34.27 -9.23 -23.98
CA LYS A 189 33.60 -7.93 -24.11
C LYS A 189 32.27 -7.92 -23.37
N LEU A 190 32.00 -6.85 -22.63
CA LEU A 190 30.73 -6.65 -21.90
C LEU A 190 29.50 -6.79 -22.82
N GLU A 191 29.58 -6.28 -24.05
CA GLU A 191 28.51 -6.41 -25.07
C GLU A 191 28.18 -7.87 -25.40
N ARG A 192 29.12 -8.81 -25.26
CA ARG A 192 28.86 -10.24 -25.52
C ARG A 192 28.01 -10.88 -24.43
N ILE A 193 28.16 -10.45 -23.18
CA ILE A 193 27.35 -10.94 -22.05
C ILE A 193 26.06 -10.15 -21.85
N GLN A 194 25.99 -8.92 -22.38
CA GLN A 194 24.80 -8.06 -22.39
C GLN A 194 24.48 -7.51 -23.79
N PRO A 195 24.20 -8.36 -24.79
CA PRO A 195 24.02 -7.94 -26.19
C PRO A 195 22.85 -6.97 -26.39
N GLN A 196 21.81 -7.08 -25.55
CA GLN A 196 20.66 -6.19 -25.58
C GLN A 196 20.97 -4.75 -25.13
N LEU A 197 22.14 -4.51 -24.54
CA LEU A 197 22.57 -3.20 -24.04
C LEU A 197 23.69 -2.56 -24.87
N THR A 198 24.03 -3.12 -26.04
CA THR A 198 25.17 -2.67 -26.87
C THR A 198 25.22 -1.15 -27.08
N MET A 199 24.10 -0.52 -27.49
CA MET A 199 24.06 0.94 -27.70
C MET A 199 24.26 1.74 -26.41
N THR A 200 23.66 1.27 -25.31
CA THR A 200 23.78 1.92 -23.99
C THR A 200 25.19 1.78 -23.44
N ILE A 201 25.80 0.60 -23.56
CA ILE A 201 27.19 0.35 -23.17
C ILE A 201 28.12 1.25 -23.97
N ARG A 202 27.98 1.30 -25.30
CA ARG A 202 28.80 2.16 -26.15
C ARG A 202 28.72 3.63 -25.74
N SER A 203 27.50 4.16 -25.57
CA SER A 203 27.29 5.56 -25.14
C SER A 203 27.91 5.87 -23.77
N HIS A 204 27.84 4.92 -22.83
CA HIS A 204 28.47 5.06 -21.52
C HIS A 204 30.00 5.04 -21.61
N PHE A 205 30.59 4.13 -22.39
CA PHE A 205 32.04 4.08 -22.58
C PHE A 205 32.59 5.28 -23.37
N ASP A 206 31.82 5.83 -24.32
CA ASP A 206 32.17 7.10 -25.00
C ASP A 206 32.23 8.26 -23.98
N SER A 207 31.27 8.33 -23.05
CA SER A 207 31.27 9.34 -21.97
C SER A 207 32.42 9.15 -20.98
N LEU A 208 32.77 7.91 -20.66
CA LEU A 208 33.89 7.57 -19.77
C LEU A 208 35.25 7.90 -20.41
N ASN A 209 35.39 7.72 -21.73
CA ASN A 209 36.57 8.15 -22.50
C ASN A 209 36.81 9.67 -22.43
N GLU A 210 35.74 10.45 -22.27
CA GLU A 210 35.82 11.90 -22.05
C GLU A 210 36.11 12.28 -20.58
N GLY A 211 36.37 11.31 -19.70
CA GLY A 211 36.66 11.52 -18.28
C GLY A 211 35.44 11.78 -17.40
N LYS A 212 34.22 11.51 -17.89
CA LYS A 212 32.98 11.70 -17.13
C LYS A 212 32.59 10.41 -16.41
N ASN A 213 32.65 10.42 -15.08
CA ASN A 213 32.12 9.33 -14.27
C ASN A 213 30.59 9.26 -14.40
N ILE A 214 30.04 8.04 -14.42
CA ILE A 214 28.59 7.81 -14.49
C ILE A 214 28.11 7.36 -13.12
N SER A 215 27.33 8.22 -12.48
CA SER A 215 26.73 7.91 -11.19
C SER A 215 25.33 7.34 -11.35
N ARG A 216 25.12 6.22 -10.66
CA ARG A 216 23.86 5.60 -10.23
C ARG A 216 22.78 5.56 -11.30
N PHE A 217 23.03 4.79 -12.34
CA PHE A 217 21.99 4.43 -13.32
C PHE A 217 21.42 3.05 -12.99
N SER A 218 20.16 2.81 -13.35
CA SER A 218 19.52 1.50 -13.20
C SER A 218 19.23 0.89 -14.56
N SER A 219 19.53 -0.41 -14.71
CA SER A 219 19.32 -1.12 -15.96
C SER A 219 18.97 -2.59 -15.71
N LYS A 220 18.44 -3.26 -16.73
CA LYS A 220 18.06 -4.67 -16.65
C LYS A 220 19.10 -5.52 -17.38
N TRP A 221 19.83 -6.32 -16.62
CA TRP A 221 20.86 -7.22 -17.16
C TRP A 221 20.32 -8.66 -17.23
N LYS A 222 20.89 -9.46 -18.13
CA LYS A 222 20.62 -10.89 -18.23
C LYS A 222 21.69 -11.68 -17.47
N ARG A 223 21.24 -12.70 -16.74
CA ARG A 223 22.09 -13.75 -16.17
C ARG A 223 22.40 -14.79 -17.25
N LYS A 224 23.37 -15.67 -16.98
CA LYS A 224 23.76 -16.76 -17.89
C LYS A 224 22.61 -17.71 -18.24
N ASP A 225 21.72 -17.98 -17.28
CA ASP A 225 20.53 -18.83 -17.46
C ASP A 225 19.42 -18.16 -18.28
N GLY A 226 19.61 -16.91 -18.72
CA GLY A 226 18.64 -16.12 -19.46
C GLY A 226 17.65 -15.34 -18.60
N SER A 227 17.60 -15.57 -17.29
CA SER A 227 16.80 -14.77 -16.36
C SER A 227 17.32 -13.34 -16.30
N SER A 228 16.46 -12.40 -15.88
CA SER A 228 16.83 -10.99 -15.80
C SER A 228 16.97 -10.52 -14.36
N VAL A 229 17.93 -9.64 -14.13
CA VAL A 229 18.16 -8.96 -12.85
C VAL A 229 18.14 -7.44 -13.07
N TRP A 230 17.44 -6.72 -12.20
CA TRP A 230 17.52 -5.28 -12.18
C TRP A 230 18.72 -4.86 -11.34
N ILE A 231 19.57 -4.03 -11.91
CA ILE A 231 20.77 -3.56 -11.24
C ILE A 231 20.82 -2.04 -11.16
N SER A 232 21.48 -1.53 -10.12
CA SER A 232 21.99 -0.17 -10.08
C SER A 232 23.50 -0.21 -10.23
N THR A 233 24.06 0.63 -11.10
CA THR A 233 25.50 0.60 -11.40
C THR A 233 26.11 1.99 -11.39
N ASN A 234 27.34 2.07 -10.89
CA ASN A 234 28.21 3.24 -10.96
C ASN A 234 29.44 2.87 -11.78
N PHE A 235 29.89 3.73 -12.70
CA PHE A 235 31.16 3.55 -13.43
C PHE A 235 32.15 4.65 -13.04
N THR A 236 33.37 4.25 -12.70
CA THR A 236 34.48 5.16 -12.37
C THR A 236 35.70 4.79 -13.19
N THR A 237 36.32 5.78 -13.82
CA THR A 237 37.54 5.56 -14.61
C THR A 237 38.78 5.59 -13.72
N LEU A 238 39.77 4.76 -14.05
CA LEU A 238 41.07 4.68 -13.38
C LEU A 238 42.16 5.17 -14.34
N PRO A 239 42.85 6.28 -14.01
CA PRO A 239 43.95 6.78 -14.81
C PRO A 239 45.28 6.03 -14.51
N ASN A 240 46.18 6.00 -15.48
CA ASN A 240 47.58 5.61 -15.30
C ASN A 240 48.42 6.76 -14.68
N GLU A 241 49.70 6.52 -14.43
CA GLU A 241 50.63 7.53 -13.90
C GLU A 241 50.80 8.77 -14.81
N SER A 242 50.47 8.65 -16.10
CA SER A 242 50.48 9.74 -17.09
C SER A 242 49.16 10.50 -17.18
N GLY A 243 48.12 10.09 -16.44
CA GLY A 243 46.80 10.71 -16.42
C GLY A 243 45.81 10.15 -17.47
N ASP A 244 46.22 9.19 -18.30
CA ASP A 244 45.33 8.57 -19.29
C ASP A 244 44.42 7.54 -18.63
N GLN A 245 43.12 7.54 -18.97
CA GLN A 245 42.17 6.55 -18.47
C GLN A 245 42.50 5.17 -19.07
N VAL A 246 42.86 4.20 -18.22
CA VAL A 246 43.29 2.85 -18.66
C VAL A 246 42.32 1.74 -18.28
N ALA A 247 41.47 1.97 -17.28
CA ALA A 247 40.48 0.99 -16.85
C ALA A 247 39.21 1.66 -16.32
N VAL A 248 38.12 0.91 -16.27
CA VAL A 248 36.85 1.32 -15.67
C VAL A 248 36.49 0.31 -14.59
N VAL A 249 36.16 0.79 -13.39
CA VAL A 249 35.57 -0.02 -12.32
C VAL A 249 34.09 0.27 -12.21
N ALA A 250 33.30 -0.80 -12.11
CA ALA A 250 31.87 -0.72 -11.88
C ALA A 250 31.46 -1.45 -10.61
N PHE A 251 30.64 -0.77 -9.79
CA PHE A 251 29.95 -1.36 -8.65
C PHE A 251 28.50 -1.63 -9.06
N ILE A 252 28.02 -2.83 -8.79
CA ILE A 252 26.73 -3.34 -9.22
C ILE A 252 25.94 -3.84 -8.01
N GLN A 253 24.78 -3.24 -7.79
CA GLN A 253 23.84 -3.62 -6.74
C GLN A 253 22.58 -4.25 -7.37
N ASP A 254 22.15 -5.41 -6.86
CA ASP A 254 20.86 -6.01 -7.25
C ASP A 254 19.71 -5.25 -6.56
N ILE A 255 18.87 -4.60 -7.37
CA ILE A 255 17.70 -3.84 -6.92
C ILE A 255 16.37 -4.52 -7.32
N THR A 256 16.42 -5.80 -7.70
CA THR A 256 15.25 -6.54 -8.21
C THR A 256 14.14 -6.62 -7.19
N LYS A 257 14.45 -6.96 -5.94
CA LYS A 257 13.46 -7.05 -4.85
C LYS A 257 12.77 -5.71 -4.61
N GLU A 258 13.52 -4.62 -4.57
CA GLU A 258 12.99 -3.26 -4.37
C GLU A 258 12.09 -2.83 -5.54
N LYS A 259 12.57 -3.01 -6.79
CA LYS A 259 11.80 -2.71 -8.00
C LYS A 259 10.50 -3.51 -8.06
N MET A 260 10.54 -4.81 -7.75
CA MET A 260 9.35 -5.67 -7.75
C MET A 260 8.37 -5.30 -6.65
N ALA A 261 8.84 -5.01 -5.43
CA ALA A 261 7.98 -4.58 -4.34
C ALA A 261 7.29 -3.24 -4.65
N LYS A 262 8.04 -2.28 -5.19
CA LYS A 262 7.50 -0.99 -5.61
C LYS A 262 6.49 -1.14 -6.74
N GLN A 263 6.78 -1.96 -7.74
CA GLN A 263 5.86 -2.23 -8.85
C GLN A 263 4.59 -2.93 -8.36
N ALA A 264 4.71 -3.96 -7.53
CA ALA A 264 3.56 -4.66 -6.95
C ALA A 264 2.70 -3.74 -6.09
N LEU A 265 3.31 -2.80 -5.35
CA LEU A 265 2.57 -1.79 -4.59
C LEU A 265 1.77 -0.87 -5.53
N VAL A 266 2.39 -0.36 -6.60
CA VAL A 266 1.74 0.48 -7.60
C VAL A 266 0.58 -0.28 -8.27
N GLU A 267 0.81 -1.49 -8.74
CA GLU A 267 -0.22 -2.33 -9.37
C GLU A 267 -1.36 -2.67 -8.41
N SER A 268 -1.04 -2.93 -7.14
CA SER A 268 -2.04 -3.16 -6.09
C SER A 268 -2.87 -1.90 -5.86
N GLN A 269 -2.24 -0.73 -5.73
CA GLN A 269 -2.93 0.56 -5.58
C GLN A 269 -3.83 0.88 -6.78
N GLU A 270 -3.35 0.67 -8.01
CA GLU A 270 -4.15 0.86 -9.22
C GLU A 270 -5.32 -0.12 -9.29
N ARG A 271 -5.10 -1.40 -8.96
CA ARG A 271 -6.16 -2.41 -8.89
C ARG A 271 -7.23 -2.03 -7.88
N TYR A 272 -6.84 -1.61 -6.67
CA TYR A 272 -7.78 -1.11 -5.67
C TYR A 272 -8.54 0.11 -6.15
N ARG A 273 -7.86 1.06 -6.82
CA ARG A 273 -8.50 2.24 -7.41
C ARG A 273 -9.52 1.87 -8.49
N LEU A 274 -9.21 0.90 -9.36
CA LEU A 274 -10.13 0.44 -10.40
C LEU A 274 -11.35 -0.28 -9.84
N ILE A 275 -11.18 -1.11 -8.81
CA ILE A 275 -12.29 -1.76 -8.11
C ILE A 275 -13.20 -0.70 -7.47
N ALA A 276 -12.62 0.26 -6.76
CA ALA A 276 -13.37 1.34 -6.12
C ALA A 276 -14.08 2.28 -7.12
N ASN A 277 -13.54 2.44 -8.34
CA ASN A 277 -14.11 3.31 -9.37
C ASN A 277 -15.17 2.63 -10.24
N ASN A 278 -15.08 1.31 -10.46
CA ASN A 278 -15.98 0.58 -11.35
C ASN A 278 -17.18 -0.07 -10.66
N THR A 279 -17.25 -0.07 -9.33
CA THR A 279 -18.46 -0.45 -8.60
C THR A 279 -19.40 0.74 -8.49
N GLN A 280 -20.67 0.55 -8.88
CA GLN A 280 -21.77 1.48 -8.54
C GLN A 280 -22.02 1.52 -7.01
N ASP A 281 -21.44 0.57 -6.28
CA ASP A 281 -21.46 0.56 -4.82
C ASP A 281 -20.57 1.68 -4.26
N LEU A 282 -21.12 2.41 -3.30
CA LEU A 282 -20.45 3.43 -2.53
C LEU A 282 -19.62 2.77 -1.44
N ILE A 283 -18.32 3.06 -1.41
CA ILE A 283 -17.43 2.59 -0.35
C ILE A 283 -17.02 3.79 0.46
N GLN A 284 -17.30 3.78 1.77
CA GLN A 284 -16.87 4.82 2.68
C GLN A 284 -16.29 4.21 3.95
N MET A 285 -15.36 4.91 4.59
CA MET A 285 -14.83 4.54 5.89
C MET A 285 -15.17 5.62 6.91
N LEU A 286 -15.59 5.20 8.10
CA LEU A 286 -15.90 6.10 9.20
C LEU A 286 -15.00 5.81 10.40
N ASP A 287 -14.70 6.85 11.18
CA ASP A 287 -14.28 6.65 12.56
C ASP A 287 -15.45 6.20 13.44
N CYS A 288 -15.19 5.93 14.73
CA CYS A 288 -16.21 5.49 15.68
C CYS A 288 -17.23 6.58 16.08
N ASN A 289 -17.00 7.84 15.70
CA ASN A 289 -17.94 8.95 15.90
C ASN A 289 -18.83 9.20 14.67
N GLY A 290 -18.61 8.46 13.58
CA GLY A 290 -19.32 8.61 12.31
C GLY A 290 -18.71 9.66 11.37
N THR A 291 -17.50 10.15 11.66
CA THR A 291 -16.76 11.05 10.77
C THR A 291 -16.25 10.28 9.56
N ILE A 292 -16.51 10.80 8.37
CA ILE A 292 -16.10 10.18 7.11
C ILE A 292 -14.60 10.40 6.91
N THR A 293 -13.82 9.32 6.94
CA THR A 293 -12.36 9.35 6.71
C THR A 293 -11.99 9.04 5.27
N TYR A 294 -12.88 8.35 4.55
CA TYR A 294 -12.72 8.02 3.13
C TYR A 294 -14.09 7.88 2.47
N ALA A 295 -14.20 8.29 1.21
CA ALA A 295 -15.34 8.04 0.35
C ALA A 295 -14.85 7.75 -1.08
N SER A 296 -15.41 6.73 -1.73
CA SER A 296 -15.05 6.36 -3.10
C SER A 296 -15.60 7.37 -4.12
N PRO A 297 -14.98 7.53 -5.30
CA PRO A 297 -15.46 8.43 -6.36
C PRO A 297 -16.91 8.16 -6.82
N SER A 298 -17.42 6.94 -6.62
CA SER A 298 -18.81 6.58 -6.90
C SER A 298 -19.84 7.47 -6.17
N HIS A 299 -19.47 8.13 -5.05
CA HIS A 299 -20.34 9.10 -4.37
C HIS A 299 -20.72 10.27 -5.28
N GLU A 300 -19.81 10.71 -6.14
CA GLU A 300 -20.09 11.79 -7.09
C GLU A 300 -21.08 11.34 -8.16
N ILE A 301 -20.95 10.09 -8.63
CA ILE A 301 -21.81 9.52 -9.67
C ILE A 301 -23.23 9.24 -9.12
N VAL A 302 -23.35 8.63 -7.93
CA VAL A 302 -24.64 8.17 -7.38
C VAL A 302 -25.37 9.28 -6.61
N LEU A 303 -24.63 10.05 -5.78
CA LEU A 303 -25.22 11.10 -4.93
C LEU A 303 -25.07 12.50 -5.52
N GLY A 304 -24.18 12.70 -6.49
CA GLY A 304 -23.84 14.05 -6.99
C GLY A 304 -22.90 14.81 -6.04
N ILE A 305 -22.29 14.13 -5.05
CA ILE A 305 -21.44 14.76 -4.04
C ILE A 305 -20.01 14.22 -4.19
N GLY A 306 -19.09 15.11 -4.54
CA GLY A 306 -17.67 14.77 -4.63
C GLY A 306 -17.10 14.33 -3.27
N PRO A 307 -16.28 13.25 -3.20
CA PRO A 307 -15.72 12.74 -1.96
C PRO A 307 -15.02 13.78 -1.08
N PHE A 308 -14.36 14.77 -1.70
CA PHE A 308 -13.62 15.83 -0.99
C PHE A 308 -14.52 16.71 -0.11
N ARG A 309 -15.82 16.79 -0.39
CA ARG A 309 -16.79 17.53 0.44
C ARG A 309 -17.30 16.70 1.61
N MET A 310 -17.27 15.37 1.47
CA MET A 310 -17.78 14.44 2.47
C MET A 310 -16.73 14.11 3.53
N ILE A 311 -15.47 13.96 3.12
CA ILE A 311 -14.37 13.62 4.02
C ILE A 311 -14.19 14.71 5.08
N GLY A 312 -14.13 14.31 6.35
CA GLY A 312 -14.10 15.19 7.52
C GLY A 312 -15.49 15.60 8.03
N GLY A 313 -16.54 15.45 7.23
CA GLY A 313 -17.93 15.62 7.67
C GLY A 313 -18.48 14.39 8.39
N ASN A 314 -19.67 14.51 8.96
CA ASN A 314 -20.32 13.41 9.65
C ASN A 314 -21.37 12.71 8.76
N LEU A 315 -21.37 11.37 8.72
CA LEU A 315 -22.32 10.59 7.91
C LEU A 315 -23.78 11.01 8.15
N TYR A 316 -24.17 11.30 9.39
CA TYR A 316 -25.56 11.60 9.74
C TYR A 316 -26.09 12.87 9.06
N GLU A 317 -25.21 13.78 8.64
CA GLU A 317 -25.60 15.00 7.90
C GLU A 317 -26.17 14.66 6.52
N TYR A 318 -25.66 13.58 5.90
CA TYR A 318 -26.04 13.12 4.57
C TYR A 318 -27.19 12.09 4.61
N VAL A 319 -27.57 11.59 5.78
CA VAL A 319 -28.70 10.68 5.96
C VAL A 319 -29.99 11.49 6.11
N TYR A 320 -31.07 11.02 5.48
CA TYR A 320 -32.40 11.60 5.61
C TYR A 320 -32.82 11.69 7.08
N SER A 321 -33.37 12.82 7.50
CA SER A 321 -33.56 13.16 8.91
C SER A 321 -34.32 12.10 9.71
N LYS A 322 -35.33 11.47 9.11
CA LYS A 322 -36.14 10.42 9.77
C LYS A 322 -35.41 9.09 9.96
N ASP A 323 -34.31 8.86 9.24
CA ASP A 323 -33.57 7.58 9.26
C ASP A 323 -32.28 7.68 10.10
N ARG A 324 -31.93 8.89 10.58
CA ARG A 324 -30.66 9.14 11.30
C ARG A 324 -30.52 8.33 12.59
N GLU A 325 -31.60 8.26 13.38
CA GLU A 325 -31.59 7.54 14.65
C GLU A 325 -31.37 6.03 14.44
N ASP A 326 -32.04 5.44 13.46
CA ASP A 326 -31.90 4.04 13.11
C ASP A 326 -30.49 3.70 12.61
N VAL A 327 -29.92 4.55 11.75
CA VAL A 327 -28.55 4.39 11.25
C VAL A 327 -27.55 4.50 12.40
N LYS A 328 -27.72 5.46 13.30
CA LYS A 328 -26.88 5.61 14.49
C LYS A 328 -26.97 4.37 15.40
N ALA A 329 -28.16 3.87 15.67
CA ALA A 329 -28.36 2.70 16.51
C ALA A 329 -27.68 1.46 15.92
N ALA A 330 -27.72 1.29 14.61
CA ALA A 330 -27.06 0.19 13.90
C ALA A 330 -25.52 0.30 13.92
N ILE A 331 -24.98 1.52 13.79
CA ILE A 331 -23.55 1.78 13.95
C ILE A 331 -23.10 1.44 15.37
N ASP A 332 -23.81 1.96 16.38
CA ASP A 332 -23.51 1.71 17.79
C ASP A 332 -23.57 0.22 18.12
N TYR A 333 -24.56 -0.50 17.58
CA TYR A 333 -24.64 -1.95 17.70
C TYR A 333 -23.44 -2.65 17.05
N SER A 334 -23.04 -2.25 15.84
CA SER A 334 -21.91 -2.84 15.12
C SER A 334 -20.59 -2.64 15.87
N ILE A 335 -20.39 -1.46 16.48
CA ILE A 335 -19.24 -1.15 17.33
C ILE A 335 -19.24 -2.05 18.58
N ARG A 336 -20.34 -2.08 19.34
CA ARG A 336 -20.42 -2.83 20.61
C ARG A 336 -20.32 -4.35 20.40
N SER A 337 -20.98 -4.88 19.38
CA SER A 337 -21.04 -6.32 19.11
C SER A 337 -19.85 -6.83 18.31
N LYS A 338 -19.06 -5.94 17.69
CA LYS A 338 -17.99 -6.26 16.73
C LYS A 338 -18.48 -7.10 15.55
N LYS A 339 -19.79 -7.07 15.26
CA LYS A 339 -20.41 -7.78 14.14
C LYS A 339 -20.89 -6.79 13.10
N GLY A 340 -20.79 -7.19 11.83
CA GLY A 340 -21.36 -6.40 10.75
C GLY A 340 -22.88 -6.44 10.76
N GLN A 341 -23.50 -5.38 10.24
CA GLN A 341 -24.94 -5.26 10.11
C GLN A 341 -25.31 -4.70 8.74
N ARG A 342 -26.43 -5.19 8.20
CA ARG A 342 -27.07 -4.63 7.01
C ARG A 342 -28.14 -3.64 7.43
N ILE A 343 -28.15 -2.47 6.79
CA ILE A 343 -29.11 -1.40 7.04
C ILE A 343 -29.65 -0.85 5.72
N GLU A 344 -30.91 -0.43 5.74
CA GLU A 344 -31.53 0.31 4.64
C GLU A 344 -31.92 1.70 5.15
N TYR A 345 -31.56 2.74 4.42
CA TYR A 345 -31.80 4.13 4.81
C TYR A 345 -31.85 5.02 3.57
N ARG A 346 -32.36 6.24 3.72
CA ARG A 346 -32.46 7.19 2.61
C ARG A 346 -31.38 8.26 2.67
N MET A 347 -30.92 8.67 1.50
CA MET A 347 -30.03 9.82 1.33
C MET A 347 -30.61 10.77 0.27
N PRO A 348 -30.47 12.09 0.43
CA PRO A 348 -30.83 13.05 -0.60
C PRO A 348 -29.76 13.05 -1.70
N ARG A 349 -30.20 13.02 -2.95
CA ARG A 349 -29.32 13.21 -4.12
C ARG A 349 -29.09 14.71 -4.33
N SER A 350 -27.84 15.15 -4.30
CA SER A 350 -27.49 16.58 -4.35
C SER A 350 -27.95 17.29 -5.62
N SER A 351 -28.13 16.58 -6.74
CA SER A 351 -28.54 17.17 -8.02
C SER A 351 -30.02 17.50 -8.12
N SER A 352 -30.89 16.84 -7.34
CA SER A 352 -32.35 16.93 -7.48
C SER A 352 -33.10 17.03 -6.15
N ASN A 353 -32.38 16.88 -5.03
CA ASN A 353 -32.93 16.69 -3.69
C ASN A 353 -33.89 15.47 -3.58
N ALA A 354 -33.92 14.60 -4.58
CA ALA A 354 -34.69 13.36 -4.54
C ALA A 354 -34.09 12.41 -3.50
N LEU A 355 -34.96 11.72 -2.74
CA LEU A 355 -34.53 10.73 -1.75
C LEU A 355 -34.29 9.41 -2.48
N ILE A 356 -33.06 8.90 -2.39
CA ILE A 356 -32.70 7.57 -2.89
C ILE A 356 -32.60 6.59 -1.72
N TRP A 357 -33.02 5.35 -1.96
CA TRP A 357 -32.87 4.28 -1.00
C TRP A 357 -31.49 3.64 -1.13
N MET A 358 -30.79 3.59 -0.01
CA MET A 358 -29.48 2.98 0.11
C MET A 358 -29.56 1.74 0.99
N GLU A 359 -28.91 0.68 0.55
CA GLU A 359 -28.65 -0.50 1.36
C GLU A 359 -27.17 -0.56 1.67
N ALA A 360 -26.78 -0.41 2.93
CA ALA A 360 -25.39 -0.52 3.35
C ALA A 360 -25.13 -1.78 4.18
N ASN A 361 -23.98 -2.38 3.93
CA ASN A 361 -23.35 -3.30 4.87
C ASN A 361 -22.27 -2.55 5.64
N VAL A 362 -22.42 -2.53 6.96
CA VAL A 362 -21.48 -1.93 7.90
C VAL A 362 -20.60 -3.03 8.47
N LYS A 363 -19.28 -2.88 8.36
CA LYS A 363 -18.30 -3.82 8.91
C LYS A 363 -17.34 -3.10 9.87
N PRO A 364 -17.32 -3.45 11.16
CA PRO A 364 -16.31 -2.93 12.08
C PRO A 364 -14.95 -3.56 11.78
N VAL A 365 -13.89 -2.75 11.88
CA VAL A 365 -12.50 -3.18 11.77
C VAL A 365 -11.82 -2.86 13.10
N SER A 366 -11.27 -3.90 13.72
CA SER A 366 -10.57 -3.77 14.99
C SER A 366 -9.09 -3.44 14.80
N ASP A 367 -8.50 -2.74 15.78
CA ASP A 367 -7.06 -2.59 15.94
C ASP A 367 -6.42 -3.85 16.56
N GLU A 368 -5.09 -3.79 16.76
CA GLU A 368 -4.30 -4.87 17.37
C GLU A 368 -4.69 -5.16 18.82
N GLU A 369 -5.28 -4.20 19.53
CA GLU A 369 -5.79 -4.33 20.90
C GLU A 369 -7.22 -4.93 20.94
N GLY A 370 -7.81 -5.13 19.76
CA GLY A 370 -9.15 -5.69 19.59
C GLY A 370 -10.28 -4.66 19.73
N ASN A 371 -9.98 -3.38 19.90
CA ASN A 371 -10.99 -2.31 19.93
C ASN A 371 -11.41 -1.96 18.50
N VAL A 372 -12.66 -1.55 18.28
CA VAL A 372 -13.10 -1.13 16.94
C VAL A 372 -12.45 0.22 16.65
N ALA A 373 -11.61 0.28 15.61
CA ALA A 373 -10.88 1.48 15.22
C ALA A 373 -11.61 2.26 14.10
N LYS A 374 -12.32 1.55 13.21
CA LYS A 374 -13.06 2.15 12.10
C LYS A 374 -14.19 1.26 11.61
N LEU A 375 -15.08 1.84 10.81
CA LEU A 375 -16.18 1.15 10.16
C LEU A 375 -16.03 1.26 8.64
N ILE A 376 -16.22 0.16 7.94
CA ILE A 376 -16.29 0.13 6.47
C ILE A 376 -17.75 -0.03 6.07
N PHE A 377 -18.24 0.90 5.27
CA PHE A 377 -19.56 0.87 4.67
C PHE A 377 -19.42 0.55 3.19
N THR A 378 -20.20 -0.43 2.74
CA THR A 378 -20.43 -0.68 1.32
C THR A 378 -21.92 -0.52 1.06
N ALA A 379 -22.31 0.52 0.34
CA ALA A 379 -23.71 0.88 0.11
C ALA A 379 -24.11 0.83 -1.36
N ARG A 380 -25.32 0.34 -1.65
CA ARG A 380 -25.87 0.25 -3.00
C ARG A 380 -27.19 1.00 -3.09
N ASP A 381 -27.42 1.67 -4.22
CA ASP A 381 -28.72 2.26 -4.55
C ASP A 381 -29.73 1.13 -4.86
N ILE A 382 -30.76 1.03 -4.01
CA ILE A 382 -31.85 0.06 -4.12
C ILE A 382 -33.18 0.75 -4.44
N THR A 383 -33.17 1.99 -4.92
CA THR A 383 -34.37 2.79 -5.20
C THR A 383 -35.30 2.06 -6.17
N LYS A 384 -34.78 1.57 -7.31
CA LYS A 384 -35.55 0.77 -8.28
C LYS A 384 -36.17 -0.48 -7.67
N ARG A 385 -35.47 -1.13 -6.73
CA ARG A 385 -35.99 -2.30 -6.01
C ARG A 385 -37.16 -1.89 -5.13
N LYS A 386 -37.03 -0.80 -4.38
CA LYS A 386 -38.10 -0.27 -3.52
C LYS A 386 -39.31 0.22 -4.31
N GLU A 387 -39.11 0.87 -5.44
CA GLU A 387 -40.18 1.28 -6.36
C GLU A 387 -40.92 0.04 -6.91
N ALA A 388 -40.19 -0.99 -7.34
CA ALA A 388 -40.79 -2.24 -7.79
C ALA A 388 -41.54 -2.97 -6.66
N GLU A 389 -40.98 -3.04 -5.44
CA GLU A 389 -41.65 -3.60 -4.26
C GLU A 389 -42.95 -2.84 -3.93
N MET A 390 -42.93 -1.50 -4.01
CA MET A 390 -44.09 -0.66 -3.77
C MET A 390 -45.16 -0.87 -4.85
N SER A 391 -44.75 -0.87 -6.12
CA SER A 391 -45.65 -1.11 -7.25
C SER A 391 -46.29 -2.51 -7.19
N LEU A 392 -45.51 -3.54 -6.83
CA LEU A 392 -46.04 -4.89 -6.60
C LEU A 392 -47.03 -4.94 -5.44
N LYS A 393 -46.78 -4.19 -4.36
CA LYS A 393 -47.74 -4.06 -3.26
C LYS A 393 -49.02 -3.38 -3.73
N GLU A 394 -48.93 -2.27 -4.44
CA GLU A 394 -50.10 -1.60 -5.02
C GLU A 394 -50.88 -2.56 -5.91
N MET A 395 -50.26 -3.22 -6.89
CA MET A 395 -50.91 -4.23 -7.74
C MET A 395 -51.54 -5.38 -6.95
N ALA A 396 -50.97 -5.76 -5.81
CA ALA A 396 -51.52 -6.81 -4.97
C ALA A 396 -52.80 -6.38 -4.24
N TYR A 397 -53.00 -5.09 -3.97
CA TYR A 397 -54.13 -4.58 -3.17
C TYR A 397 -55.14 -3.74 -3.97
N THR A 398 -54.73 -3.09 -5.04
CA THR A 398 -55.56 -2.19 -5.85
C THR A 398 -55.69 -2.66 -7.30
N ASP A 399 -56.76 -2.23 -7.95
CA ASP A 399 -56.94 -2.31 -9.38
C ASP A 399 -56.09 -1.22 -10.04
N TYR A 400 -55.20 -1.63 -10.95
CA TYR A 400 -54.18 -0.74 -11.53
C TYR A 400 -54.77 0.44 -12.32
N LEU A 401 -55.98 0.27 -12.87
CA LEU A 401 -56.63 1.29 -13.67
C LEU A 401 -57.38 2.29 -12.79
N THR A 402 -58.22 1.78 -11.89
CA THR A 402 -59.18 2.63 -11.16
C THR A 402 -58.66 3.12 -9.81
N GLY A 403 -57.60 2.51 -9.26
CA GLY A 403 -57.11 2.80 -7.91
C GLY A 403 -58.02 2.26 -6.79
N LEU A 404 -59.17 1.67 -7.12
CA LEU A 404 -60.02 0.96 -6.17
C LEU A 404 -59.31 -0.28 -5.64
N THR A 405 -59.83 -0.88 -4.59
CA THR A 405 -59.36 -2.20 -4.17
C THR A 405 -59.67 -3.25 -5.25
N ASN A 406 -58.78 -4.23 -5.41
CA ASN A 406 -59.00 -5.30 -6.38
C ASN A 406 -59.87 -6.43 -5.79
N ARG A 407 -60.26 -7.38 -6.64
CA ARG A 407 -61.02 -8.56 -6.27
C ARG A 407 -60.45 -9.34 -5.07
N ARG A 408 -59.12 -9.46 -4.96
CA ARG A 408 -58.47 -10.20 -3.87
C ARG A 408 -58.74 -9.54 -2.51
N VAL A 409 -58.65 -8.20 -2.45
CA VAL A 409 -58.93 -7.45 -1.22
C VAL A 409 -60.40 -7.49 -0.88
N PHE A 410 -61.27 -7.38 -1.89
CA PHE A 410 -62.71 -7.58 -1.70
C PHE A 410 -63.03 -8.93 -1.03
N GLU A 411 -62.52 -10.03 -1.58
CA GLU A 411 -62.73 -11.38 -1.04
C GLU A 411 -62.19 -11.50 0.40
N GLU A 412 -61.01 -10.92 0.69
CA GLU A 412 -60.44 -10.92 2.05
C GLU A 412 -61.32 -10.16 3.06
N PHE A 413 -61.86 -9.00 2.69
CA PHE A 413 -62.74 -8.21 3.54
C PHE A 413 -64.12 -8.85 3.70
N LEU A 414 -64.68 -9.41 2.63
CA LEU A 414 -65.93 -10.17 2.68
C LEU A 414 -65.80 -11.35 3.63
N HIS A 415 -64.70 -12.10 3.54
CA HIS A 415 -64.41 -13.21 4.44
C HIS A 415 -64.36 -12.76 5.91
N LYS A 416 -63.68 -11.63 6.18
CA LYS A 416 -63.60 -11.03 7.54
C LYS A 416 -64.98 -10.59 8.04
N ALA A 417 -65.80 -9.97 7.20
CA ALA A 417 -67.15 -9.55 7.54
C ALA A 417 -68.04 -10.76 7.88
N MET A 418 -68.03 -11.80 7.05
CA MET A 418 -68.73 -13.07 7.33
C MET A 418 -68.26 -13.75 8.61
N ALA A 419 -66.96 -13.72 8.89
CA ALA A 419 -66.42 -14.26 10.14
C ALA A 419 -66.86 -13.44 11.37
N ARG A 420 -67.20 -12.15 11.21
CA ARG A 420 -67.74 -11.31 12.27
C ARG A 420 -69.23 -11.59 12.50
N VAL A 421 -70.02 -11.78 11.43
CA VAL A 421 -71.43 -12.24 11.52
C VAL A 421 -71.53 -13.53 12.35
N LYS A 422 -70.65 -14.51 12.11
CA LYS A 422 -70.63 -15.77 12.88
C LYS A 422 -70.30 -15.62 14.37
N ARG A 423 -69.73 -14.48 14.79
CA ARG A 423 -69.28 -14.22 16.16
C ARG A 423 -70.17 -13.26 16.93
N SER A 424 -71.05 -12.53 16.24
CA SER A 424 -71.86 -11.46 16.79
C SER A 424 -73.20 -11.46 16.08
N ASP A 425 -74.25 -11.86 16.79
CA ASP A 425 -75.62 -11.92 16.25
C ASP A 425 -76.13 -10.52 15.86
N ASP A 426 -75.61 -9.46 16.49
CA ASP A 426 -75.98 -8.07 16.18
C ASP A 426 -75.24 -7.49 14.96
N TYR A 427 -74.21 -8.17 14.42
CA TYR A 427 -73.43 -7.61 13.32
C TYR A 427 -74.04 -7.97 11.96
N HIS A 428 -74.41 -6.93 11.23
CA HIS A 428 -75.02 -7.03 9.92
C HIS A 428 -74.20 -6.19 8.92
N PHE A 429 -74.12 -6.66 7.67
CA PHE A 429 -73.46 -5.92 6.61
C PHE A 429 -74.18 -6.13 5.27
N GLY A 430 -74.04 -5.15 4.38
CA GLY A 430 -74.57 -5.22 3.02
C GLY A 430 -73.51 -5.49 1.97
N LEU A 431 -73.90 -6.22 0.95
CA LEU A 431 -73.15 -6.45 -0.27
C LEU A 431 -73.94 -5.90 -1.47
N MET A 432 -73.29 -5.07 -2.27
CA MET A 432 -73.81 -4.62 -3.57
C MET A 432 -72.86 -5.09 -4.67
N TYR A 433 -73.38 -5.82 -5.65
CA TYR A 433 -72.71 -6.09 -6.92
C TYR A 433 -73.27 -5.16 -7.99
N LEU A 434 -72.39 -4.52 -8.74
CA LEU A 434 -72.73 -3.52 -9.75
C LEU A 434 -72.15 -3.96 -11.09
N ASP A 435 -72.92 -3.79 -12.15
CA ASP A 435 -72.48 -4.03 -13.52
C ASP A 435 -72.85 -2.86 -14.43
N GLY A 436 -71.86 -2.38 -15.15
CA GLY A 436 -71.97 -1.21 -16.01
C GLY A 436 -72.76 -1.48 -17.28
N ASN A 437 -73.82 -0.70 -17.52
CA ASN A 437 -74.65 -0.96 -18.68
C ASN A 437 -74.03 -0.39 -19.95
N GLY A 438 -73.70 -1.29 -20.89
CA GLY A 438 -73.26 -0.89 -22.23
C GLY A 438 -71.81 -0.44 -22.30
N PHE A 439 -70.97 -0.78 -21.32
CA PHE A 439 -69.53 -0.46 -21.35
C PHE A 439 -68.83 -0.94 -22.61
N LYS A 440 -69.15 -2.16 -23.07
CA LYS A 440 -68.64 -2.68 -24.33
C LYS A 440 -68.94 -1.76 -25.53
N LYS A 441 -70.14 -1.16 -25.58
CA LYS A 441 -70.49 -0.21 -26.66
C LYS A 441 -69.66 1.06 -26.59
N VAL A 442 -69.32 1.53 -25.38
CA VAL A 442 -68.40 2.67 -25.20
C VAL A 442 -67.03 2.33 -25.79
N ASN A 443 -66.44 1.20 -25.42
CA ASN A 443 -65.16 0.75 -25.97
C ASN A 443 -65.19 0.60 -27.48
N ASP A 444 -66.23 -0.07 -28.01
CA ASP A 444 -66.37 -0.34 -29.44
C ASP A 444 -66.57 0.95 -30.28
N THR A 445 -67.15 2.00 -29.69
CA THR A 445 -67.49 3.26 -30.39
C THR A 445 -66.42 4.34 -30.20
N LEU A 446 -65.89 4.48 -28.99
CA LEU A 446 -65.03 5.60 -28.57
C LEU A 446 -63.59 5.18 -28.28
N GLY A 447 -63.29 3.88 -28.30
CA GLY A 447 -61.96 3.33 -28.04
C GLY A 447 -61.74 2.95 -26.58
N HIS A 448 -60.72 2.12 -26.36
CA HIS A 448 -60.37 1.60 -25.04
C HIS A 448 -59.88 2.70 -24.08
N ASP A 449 -59.15 3.69 -24.57
CA ASP A 449 -58.63 4.79 -23.72
C ASP A 449 -59.78 5.59 -23.08
N VAL A 450 -60.84 5.89 -23.85
CA VAL A 450 -62.05 6.56 -23.34
C VAL A 450 -62.81 5.68 -22.36
N GLY A 451 -62.85 4.36 -22.61
CA GLY A 451 -63.41 3.40 -21.67
C GLY A 451 -62.66 3.35 -20.34
N ASP A 452 -61.33 3.41 -20.39
CA ASP A 452 -60.47 3.41 -19.23
C ASP A 452 -60.65 4.68 -18.39
N GLU A 453 -60.69 5.86 -19.02
CA GLU A 453 -61.00 7.13 -18.34
C GLU A 453 -62.43 7.16 -17.75
N LEU A 454 -63.39 6.54 -18.44
CA LEU A 454 -64.74 6.38 -17.93
C LEU A 454 -64.76 5.54 -16.65
N LEU A 455 -64.03 4.42 -16.61
CA LEU A 455 -63.92 3.57 -15.41
C LEU A 455 -63.27 4.30 -14.23
N VAL A 456 -62.22 5.08 -14.48
CA VAL A 456 -61.59 5.96 -13.47
C VAL A 456 -62.61 6.95 -12.92
N SER A 457 -63.37 7.60 -13.80
CA SER A 457 -64.38 8.59 -13.41
C SER A 457 -65.55 7.98 -12.62
N LEU A 458 -66.01 6.79 -13.02
CA LEU A 458 -67.03 6.02 -12.30
C LEU A 458 -66.54 5.62 -10.90
N SER A 459 -65.28 5.22 -10.79
CA SER A 459 -64.66 4.80 -9.53
C SER A 459 -64.57 5.95 -8.52
N ASN A 460 -64.08 7.10 -8.96
CA ASN A 460 -64.05 8.32 -8.14
C ASN A 460 -65.46 8.74 -7.69
N ARG A 461 -66.45 8.57 -8.58
CA ARG A 461 -67.84 8.87 -8.26
C ARG A 461 -68.41 7.90 -7.23
N LEU A 462 -68.12 6.60 -7.31
CA LEU A 462 -68.50 5.61 -6.29
C LEU A 462 -67.90 5.95 -4.92
N LEU A 463 -66.59 6.25 -4.86
CA LEU A 463 -65.91 6.64 -3.62
C LEU A 463 -66.52 7.88 -2.97
N SER A 464 -67.00 8.84 -3.76
CA SER A 464 -67.64 10.06 -3.23
C SER A 464 -69.00 9.81 -2.56
N ILE A 465 -69.59 8.62 -2.74
CA ILE A 465 -70.93 8.27 -2.24
C ILE A 465 -70.83 7.47 -0.94
N VAL A 466 -69.85 6.59 -0.85
CA VAL A 466 -69.67 5.71 0.30
C VAL A 466 -68.88 6.41 1.41
N ARG A 467 -68.88 5.81 2.60
CA ARG A 467 -68.11 6.28 3.75
C ARG A 467 -66.68 5.75 3.71
N GLU A 468 -65.81 6.24 4.59
CA GLU A 468 -64.41 5.80 4.65
C GLU A 468 -64.28 4.34 5.08
N GLU A 469 -65.22 3.85 5.91
CA GLU A 469 -65.30 2.45 6.34
C GLU A 469 -65.85 1.48 5.29
N ASP A 470 -66.49 2.00 4.23
CA ASP A 470 -67.08 1.20 3.17
C ASP A 470 -66.00 0.78 2.15
N LEU A 471 -66.07 -0.46 1.67
CA LEU A 471 -65.12 -0.96 0.67
C LEU A 471 -65.73 -0.89 -0.72
N VAL A 472 -65.10 -0.14 -1.63
CA VAL A 472 -65.41 -0.17 -3.06
C VAL A 472 -64.29 -0.90 -3.79
N SER A 473 -64.68 -1.90 -4.59
CA SER A 473 -63.74 -2.75 -5.32
C SER A 473 -64.15 -2.90 -6.78
N ARG A 474 -63.16 -2.96 -7.67
CA ARG A 474 -63.39 -3.39 -9.05
C ARG A 474 -63.10 -4.89 -9.16
N ILE A 475 -64.10 -5.65 -9.62
CA ILE A 475 -64.01 -7.11 -9.72
C ILE A 475 -63.38 -7.52 -11.06
N GLY A 476 -63.71 -6.79 -12.13
CA GLY A 476 -63.13 -6.93 -13.46
C GLY A 476 -64.00 -6.24 -14.52
N GLY A 477 -63.41 -5.76 -15.61
CA GLY A 477 -64.18 -5.09 -16.67
C GLY A 477 -64.96 -3.88 -16.14
N ASP A 478 -66.28 -3.92 -16.28
CA ASP A 478 -67.28 -2.95 -15.81
C ASP A 478 -68.04 -3.41 -14.55
N GLU A 479 -67.55 -4.47 -13.89
CA GLU A 479 -68.12 -5.00 -12.65
C GLU A 479 -67.44 -4.42 -11.41
N PHE A 480 -68.25 -3.93 -10.47
CA PHE A 480 -67.83 -3.39 -9.19
C PHE A 480 -68.56 -4.08 -8.04
N ALA A 481 -67.96 -4.06 -6.86
CA ALA A 481 -68.60 -4.50 -5.63
C ALA A 481 -68.44 -3.44 -4.55
N ILE A 482 -69.46 -3.30 -3.70
CA ILE A 482 -69.43 -2.45 -2.53
C ILE A 482 -69.78 -3.31 -1.31
N LEU A 483 -68.90 -3.32 -0.32
CA LEU A 483 -69.12 -3.94 0.98
C LEU A 483 -69.38 -2.84 2.01
N LEU A 484 -70.53 -2.91 2.67
CA LEU A 484 -71.04 -1.88 3.57
C LEU A 484 -71.14 -2.48 4.98
N PRO A 485 -70.12 -2.31 5.84
CA PRO A 485 -70.14 -2.82 7.21
C PRO A 485 -71.16 -2.06 8.08
N ASP A 486 -71.59 -2.70 9.18
CA ASP A 486 -72.42 -2.08 10.22
C ASP A 486 -73.74 -1.48 9.65
N ILE A 487 -74.42 -2.26 8.82
CA ILE A 487 -75.72 -1.92 8.21
C ILE A 487 -76.81 -2.67 8.96
N GLU A 488 -77.70 -1.96 9.64
CA GLU A 488 -78.72 -2.55 10.51
C GLU A 488 -80.03 -2.90 9.78
N THR A 489 -80.33 -2.23 8.67
CA THR A 489 -81.63 -2.40 7.99
C THR A 489 -81.51 -2.37 6.47
N GLN A 490 -82.40 -3.11 5.80
CA GLN A 490 -82.54 -3.06 4.34
C GLN A 490 -82.78 -1.63 3.82
N GLN A 491 -83.47 -0.78 4.59
CA GLN A 491 -83.75 0.61 4.22
C GLN A 491 -82.47 1.48 4.15
N GLN A 492 -81.44 1.18 4.94
CA GLN A 492 -80.14 1.85 4.83
C GLN A 492 -79.44 1.50 3.51
N LEU A 493 -79.48 0.22 3.11
CA LEU A 493 -78.95 -0.21 1.81
C LEU A 493 -79.70 0.41 0.64
N GLU A 494 -81.03 0.51 0.75
CA GLU A 494 -81.86 1.11 -0.29
C GLU A 494 -81.51 2.59 -0.50
N LYS A 495 -81.26 3.33 0.59
CA LYS A 495 -80.78 4.72 0.52
C LYS A 495 -79.43 4.84 -0.18
N ILE A 496 -78.48 3.95 0.13
CA ILE A 496 -77.15 3.96 -0.49
C ILE A 496 -77.25 3.60 -1.97
N ALA A 497 -77.96 2.52 -2.33
CA ALA A 497 -78.16 2.11 -3.72
C ALA A 497 -78.86 3.20 -4.54
N THR A 498 -79.86 3.86 -3.97
CA THR A 498 -80.56 4.98 -4.61
C THR A 498 -79.63 6.17 -4.84
N ARG A 499 -78.73 6.49 -3.89
CA ARG A 499 -77.69 7.52 -4.07
C ARG A 499 -76.73 7.14 -5.19
N VAL A 500 -76.28 5.88 -5.25
CA VAL A 500 -75.43 5.36 -6.34
C VAL A 500 -76.12 5.56 -7.69
N ILE A 501 -77.33 5.04 -7.86
CA ILE A 501 -78.08 5.17 -9.12
C ILE A 501 -78.29 6.63 -9.51
N ASN A 502 -78.70 7.49 -8.58
CA ASN A 502 -78.97 8.89 -8.90
C ASN A 502 -77.70 9.67 -9.27
N LYS A 503 -76.58 9.43 -8.59
CA LYS A 503 -75.32 10.08 -8.91
C LYS A 503 -74.76 9.60 -10.26
N MET A 504 -75.03 8.35 -10.62
CA MET A 504 -74.57 7.77 -11.89
C MET A 504 -75.34 8.27 -13.10
N LYS A 505 -76.59 8.75 -12.93
CA LYS A 505 -77.35 9.40 -14.02
C LYS A 505 -76.73 10.70 -14.54
N GLU A 506 -75.90 11.36 -13.73
CA GLU A 506 -75.22 12.58 -14.17
C GLU A 506 -74.22 12.24 -15.30
N PRO A 507 -74.15 13.02 -16.39
CA PRO A 507 -73.19 12.75 -17.45
C PRO A 507 -71.74 12.82 -16.94
N ILE A 508 -70.87 11.99 -17.52
CA ILE A 508 -69.44 11.93 -17.18
C ILE A 508 -68.67 12.58 -18.32
N ALA A 509 -67.88 13.60 -17.99
CA ALA A 509 -66.99 14.26 -18.94
C ALA A 509 -65.72 13.42 -19.11
N VAL A 510 -65.50 12.90 -20.31
CA VAL A 510 -64.32 12.10 -20.70
C VAL A 510 -63.85 12.58 -22.07
N ASP A 511 -62.58 12.94 -22.22
CA ASP A 511 -61.99 13.47 -23.46
C ASP A 511 -62.88 14.52 -24.20
N GLY A 512 -63.45 15.47 -23.45
CA GLY A 512 -64.31 16.53 -24.00
C GLY A 512 -65.72 16.09 -24.43
N GLN A 513 -66.10 14.82 -24.21
CA GLN A 513 -67.44 14.28 -24.47
C GLN A 513 -68.21 14.01 -23.18
N PHE A 514 -69.54 14.04 -23.26
CA PHE A 514 -70.43 13.69 -22.15
C PHE A 514 -71.05 12.31 -22.35
N ILE A 515 -70.60 11.34 -21.57
CA ILE A 515 -71.07 9.96 -21.62
C ILE A 515 -72.15 9.75 -20.54
N HIS A 516 -73.30 9.22 -20.94
CA HIS A 516 -74.31 8.75 -20.01
C HIS A 516 -74.05 7.27 -19.73
N PHE A 517 -73.82 6.94 -18.46
CA PHE A 517 -73.53 5.59 -18.01
C PHE A 517 -74.41 5.26 -16.81
N SER A 518 -74.80 4.00 -16.67
CA SER A 518 -75.60 3.56 -15.53
C SER A 518 -75.15 2.18 -15.05
N PHE A 519 -75.51 1.83 -13.81
CA PHE A 519 -75.28 0.51 -13.26
C PHE A 519 -76.60 -0.24 -13.09
N SER A 520 -76.56 -1.55 -13.31
CA SER A 520 -77.46 -2.51 -12.67
C SER A 520 -76.85 -2.91 -11.33
N ILE A 521 -77.65 -2.99 -10.26
CA ILE A 521 -77.16 -3.31 -8.91
C ILE A 521 -77.94 -4.51 -8.33
N GLY A 522 -77.23 -5.55 -7.90
CA GLY A 522 -77.76 -6.63 -7.07
C GLY A 522 -77.34 -6.46 -5.62
N ILE A 523 -78.29 -6.52 -4.69
CA ILE A 523 -78.07 -6.23 -3.27
C ILE A 523 -78.42 -7.47 -2.45
N ALA A 524 -77.53 -7.86 -1.53
CA ALA A 524 -77.78 -8.87 -0.52
C ALA A 524 -77.29 -8.38 0.86
N MET A 525 -77.93 -8.84 1.93
CA MET A 525 -77.60 -8.49 3.31
C MET A 525 -77.28 -9.73 4.12
N ALA A 526 -76.22 -9.72 4.91
CA ALA A 526 -75.88 -10.81 5.83
C ALA A 526 -76.12 -10.38 7.28
N PRO A 527 -76.63 -11.29 8.16
CA PRO A 527 -77.01 -12.68 7.87
C PRO A 527 -78.38 -12.87 7.19
N ASP A 528 -79.20 -11.84 7.04
CA ASP A 528 -80.62 -11.91 6.64
C ASP A 528 -80.90 -12.73 5.36
N ASP A 529 -80.13 -12.49 4.30
CA ASP A 529 -80.28 -13.17 3.01
C ASP A 529 -79.42 -14.43 2.89
N ALA A 530 -78.34 -14.54 3.68
CA ALA A 530 -77.38 -15.64 3.62
C ALA A 530 -76.46 -15.69 4.86
N THR A 531 -76.15 -16.91 5.31
CA THR A 531 -75.23 -17.17 6.44
C THR A 531 -73.84 -17.66 6.01
N SER A 532 -73.64 -17.86 4.71
CA SER A 532 -72.36 -18.26 4.11
C SER A 532 -71.94 -17.32 2.98
N GLU A 533 -70.62 -17.16 2.83
CA GLU A 533 -70.02 -16.28 1.81
C GLU A 533 -70.47 -16.65 0.39
N SER A 534 -70.43 -17.93 0.04
CA SER A 534 -70.84 -18.44 -1.28
C SER A 534 -72.32 -18.20 -1.57
N GLU A 535 -73.18 -18.29 -0.56
CA GLU A 535 -74.61 -18.06 -0.71
C GLU A 535 -74.91 -16.57 -0.88
N LEU A 536 -74.25 -15.70 -0.11
CA LEU A 536 -74.40 -14.25 -0.20
C LEU A 536 -74.00 -13.73 -1.60
N LEU A 537 -72.85 -14.18 -2.10
CA LEU A 537 -72.38 -13.84 -3.46
C LEU A 537 -73.40 -14.30 -4.52
N LYS A 538 -73.90 -15.54 -4.40
CA LYS A 538 -74.90 -16.10 -5.33
C LYS A 538 -76.20 -15.30 -5.30
N LYS A 539 -76.67 -14.90 -4.11
CA LYS A 539 -77.89 -14.10 -3.93
C LYS A 539 -77.74 -12.69 -4.52
N ALA A 540 -76.59 -12.04 -4.32
CA ALA A 540 -76.29 -10.75 -4.93
C ALA A 540 -76.21 -10.83 -6.46
N ASP A 541 -75.56 -11.86 -7.00
CA ASP A 541 -75.45 -12.09 -8.45
C ASP A 541 -76.82 -12.37 -9.10
N GLN A 542 -77.66 -13.20 -8.48
CA GLN A 542 -79.04 -13.44 -8.93
C GLN A 542 -79.86 -12.13 -8.95
N ALA A 543 -79.75 -11.32 -7.90
CA ALA A 543 -80.42 -10.03 -7.85
C ALA A 543 -79.92 -9.09 -8.96
N LEU A 544 -78.60 -9.05 -9.21
CA LEU A 544 -78.00 -8.27 -10.29
C LEU A 544 -78.54 -8.70 -11.66
N TYR A 545 -78.59 -10.01 -11.92
CA TYR A 545 -79.13 -10.56 -13.16
C TYR A 545 -80.59 -10.11 -13.39
N CYS A 546 -81.42 -10.14 -12.35
CA CYS A 546 -82.80 -9.66 -12.43
C CYS A 546 -82.89 -8.14 -12.61
N ALA A 547 -81.98 -7.35 -12.02
CA ALA A 547 -81.89 -5.91 -12.27
C ALA A 547 -81.61 -5.62 -13.75
N LYS A 548 -80.71 -6.40 -14.39
CA LYS A 548 -80.42 -6.28 -15.83
C LYS A 548 -81.64 -6.54 -16.69
N GLN A 549 -82.45 -7.57 -16.36
CA GLN A 549 -83.63 -7.94 -17.15
C GLN A 549 -84.77 -6.90 -17.09
N LYS A 550 -84.95 -6.18 -15.97
CA LYS A 550 -86.06 -5.22 -15.79
C LYS A 550 -85.85 -3.85 -16.46
N GLY A 551 -84.82 -3.68 -17.28
CA GLY A 551 -84.57 -2.43 -18.03
C GLY A 551 -83.18 -1.82 -17.81
N SER A 552 -82.20 -2.62 -17.37
CA SER A 552 -80.79 -2.26 -17.23
C SER A 552 -80.46 -1.14 -16.24
N THR A 553 -81.38 -0.29 -15.80
CA THR A 553 -81.05 0.82 -14.88
C THR A 553 -81.86 0.71 -13.59
N GLY A 554 -81.21 0.31 -12.50
CA GLY A 554 -81.85 0.17 -11.19
C GLY A 554 -81.12 -0.80 -10.26
N TYR A 555 -81.73 -1.05 -9.11
CA TYR A 555 -81.24 -2.04 -8.16
C TYR A 555 -82.31 -3.10 -7.87
N MET A 556 -81.88 -4.22 -7.33
CA MET A 556 -82.72 -5.34 -6.95
C MET A 556 -82.20 -5.95 -5.66
N PHE A 557 -83.08 -6.20 -4.69
CA PHE A 557 -82.72 -6.92 -3.47
C PHE A 557 -82.92 -8.42 -3.67
N SER A 558 -82.03 -9.21 -3.08
CA SER A 558 -82.14 -10.67 -3.09
C SER A 558 -83.35 -11.17 -2.29
N SER A 559 -83.77 -10.42 -1.26
CA SER A 559 -84.97 -10.69 -0.46
C SER A 559 -86.28 -10.61 -1.23
N TRP A 560 -86.33 -9.89 -2.36
CA TRP A 560 -87.54 -9.73 -3.18
C TRP A 560 -87.93 -10.99 -3.97
N PHE A 561 -87.09 -12.04 -3.95
CA PHE A 561 -87.34 -13.32 -4.62
C PHE A 561 -87.67 -14.47 -3.66
N ASN A 562 -87.52 -14.27 -2.35
CA ASN A 562 -87.86 -15.26 -1.32
C ASN A 562 -89.35 -15.14 -0.89
N GLY A 563 -90.25 -15.00 -1.87
CA GLY A 563 -91.71 -14.89 -1.68
C GLY A 563 -92.47 -15.98 -2.40
#